data_AF-A0A967QAK7-F1
#
_entry.id   AF-A0A967QAK7-F1
#
_cell.length_a   1.000
_cell.length_b   1.000
_cell.length_c   1.000
_cell.angle_alpha   90.00
_cell.angle_beta   90.00
_cell.angle_gamma   90.00
#
_symmetry.space_group_name_H-M   'P 1'
#
loop_
_entity.id
_entity.type
_entity.pdbx_description
1 polymer ?
#
loop_
_entity_poly.entity_id
_entity_poly.type
_entity_poly.pdbx_seq_one_letter_code
_entity_poly.pdbx_strand_id
1 'polypeptide(L)' 'MNHRTILHCDMNAFFAAVEQQSNPALRGRPIAIIGSGARTIITTCSYEARAFG' A
#
# COMPACT_ATOMS: atom_id res chain seq x y z
N MET A 1 1.15 -40.39 -3.03
CA MET A 1 1.78 -39.14 -3.53
C MET A 1 1.25 -38.00 -2.70
N ASN A 2 2.11 -37.32 -1.95
CA ASN A 2 1.67 -36.27 -1.02
C ASN A 2 1.46 -34.97 -1.81
N HIS A 3 0.22 -34.70 -2.22
CA HIS A 3 -0.12 -33.46 -2.93
C HIS A 3 -0.11 -32.29 -1.93
N ARG A 4 0.83 -31.36 -2.11
CA ARG A 4 0.86 -30.09 -1.36
C ARG A 4 0.27 -28.99 -2.22
N THR A 5 -0.72 -28.30 -1.68
CA THR A 5 -1.23 -27.05 -2.26
C THR A 5 -0.58 -25.88 -1.53
N ILE A 6 0.00 -24.94 -2.28
CA ILE A 6 0.63 -23.73 -1.73
C ILE A 6 -0.16 -22.52 -2.25
N LEU A 7 -0.64 -21.68 -1.33
CA LEU A 7 -1.28 -20.40 -1.64
C LEU A 7 -0.33 -19.26 -1.24
N HIS A 8 -0.09 -18.34 -2.16
CA HIS A 8 0.58 -17.07 -1.89
C HIS A 8 -0.46 -15.95 -1.96
N CYS A 9 -0.47 -15.07 -0.97
CA CYS A 9 -1.38 -13.93 -0.91
C CYS A 9 -0.57 -12.69 -0.51
N ASP A 10 -0.71 -11.63 -1.27
CA ASP A 10 -0.09 -10.32 -1.03
C ASP A 10 -1.14 -9.22 -1.16
N MET A 11 -0.98 -8.15 -0.39
CA MET A 11 -1.94 -7.05 -0.35
C MET A 11 -1.46 -5.88 -1.20
N ASN A 12 -2.29 -5.52 -2.18
CA ASN A 12 -2.11 -4.37 -3.05
C ASN A 12 -1.96 -3.07 -2.25
N ALA A 13 -0.81 -2.39 -2.40
CA ALA A 13 -0.52 -1.09 -1.79
C ALA A 13 -0.87 -1.04 -0.28
N PHE A 14 -0.53 -2.10 0.48
CA PHE A 14 -1.09 -2.39 1.79
C PHE A 14 -1.23 -1.19 2.75
N PHE A 15 -0.15 -0.46 3.06
CA PHE A 15 -0.24 0.66 4.00
C PHE A 15 -1.07 1.82 3.47
N ALA A 16 -1.02 2.10 2.16
CA ALA A 16 -1.89 3.13 1.56
C ALA A 16 -3.36 2.71 1.63
N ALA A 17 -3.67 1.43 1.41
CA ALA A 17 -5.03 0.89 1.53
C ALA A 17 -5.57 0.96 2.96
N VAL A 18 -4.72 0.69 3.97
CA VAL A 18 -5.08 0.85 5.39
C VAL A 18 -5.40 2.30 5.72
N GLU A 19 -4.59 3.26 5.28
CA GLU A 19 -4.86 4.69 5.51
C GLU A 19 -6.10 5.17 4.77
N GLN A 20 -6.36 4.69 3.55
CA GLN A 20 -7.59 4.98 2.81
C GLN A 20 -8.84 4.35 3.45
N GLN A 21 -8.69 3.24 4.16
CA GLN A 21 -9.76 2.62 4.93
C GLN A 21 -10.04 3.40 6.23
N SER A 22 -8.98 3.82 6.92
CA SER A 22 -9.04 4.62 8.14
C SER A 22 -9.59 6.02 7.88
N ASN A 23 -9.16 6.64 6.78
CA ASN A 23 -9.60 7.96 6.32
C ASN A 23 -10.15 7.87 4.87
N PRO A 24 -11.47 7.68 4.71
CA PRO A 24 -12.11 7.55 3.40
C PRO A 24 -11.89 8.72 2.45
N ALA A 25 -11.55 9.92 2.95
CA ALA A 25 -11.25 11.09 2.11
C ALA A 25 -9.96 10.95 1.30
N LEU A 26 -9.13 9.95 1.60
CA LEU A 26 -7.90 9.65 0.85
C LEU A 26 -8.13 8.69 -0.34
N ARG A 27 -9.33 8.09 -0.46
CA ARG A 27 -9.66 7.17 -1.58
C ARG A 27 -9.72 7.93 -2.91
N GLY A 28 -9.19 7.33 -3.97
CA GLY A 28 -9.13 7.97 -5.29
C GLY A 28 -8.10 9.09 -5.41
N ARG A 29 -7.28 9.31 -4.37
CA ARG A 29 -6.27 10.38 -4.35
C ARG A 29 -4.86 9.79 -4.44
N PRO A 30 -3.93 10.46 -5.15
CA PRO A 30 -2.52 10.08 -5.13
C PRO A 30 -1.92 10.37 -3.76
N ILE A 31 -1.74 9.31 -2.96
CA ILE A 31 -1.11 9.36 -1.64
C ILE A 31 0.13 8.46 -1.56
N ALA A 32 1.04 8.81 -0.67
CA ALA A 32 2.21 8.03 -0.28
C ALA A 32 2.35 7.98 1.25
N ILE A 33 2.88 6.88 1.77
CA ILE A 33 3.13 6.63 3.19
C ILE A 33 4.61 6.79 3.46
N ILE A 34 4.95 7.55 4.50
CA ILE A 34 6.32 7.82 4.95
C ILE A 34 6.45 7.60 6.46
N GLY A 35 7.67 7.45 6.95
CA GLY A 35 7.92 7.50 8.40
C GLY A 35 7.83 8.93 8.95
N SER A 36 7.61 9.08 10.26
CA SER A 36 7.39 10.38 10.93
C SER A 36 8.66 11.23 11.18
N GLY A 37 9.84 10.73 10.81
CA GLY A 37 11.12 11.43 11.02
C GLY A 37 11.47 12.46 9.95
N ALA A 38 12.34 13.41 10.28
CA ALA A 38 12.75 14.51 9.39
C ALA A 38 13.43 14.04 8.08
N ARG A 39 14.12 12.90 8.09
CA ARG A 39 14.65 12.24 6.90
C ARG A 39 14.09 10.83 6.83
N THR A 40 13.33 10.55 5.78
CA THR A 40 12.60 9.29 5.63
C THR A 40 12.49 8.88 4.16
N ILE A 41 11.90 7.71 3.92
CA ILE A 41 11.62 7.15 2.61
C ILE A 41 10.11 6.91 2.45
N ILE A 42 9.66 6.83 1.20
CA ILE A 42 8.33 6.32 0.89
C ILE A 42 8.34 4.81 1.08
N THR A 43 7.49 4.30 1.96
CA THR A 43 7.35 2.85 2.23
C THR A 43 6.29 2.22 1.34
N THR A 44 5.25 2.96 0.99
CA THR A 44 4.16 2.50 0.12
C THR A 44 3.50 3.70 -0.54
N CYS A 45 2.98 3.52 -1.76
CA CYS A 45 2.14 4.50 -2.44
C CYS A 45 0.86 3.85 -2.96
N SER A 46 -0.19 4.66 -3.05
CA SER A 46 -1.46 4.31 -3.71
C SER A 46 -1.28 4.07 -5.21
N TYR A 47 -2.23 3.38 -5.85
CA TYR A 47 -2.18 3.15 -7.29
C TYR A 47 -2.28 4.46 -8.08
N GLU A 48 -3.09 5.39 -7.59
CA GLU A 48 -3.24 6.73 -8.14
C GLU A 48 -1.92 7.49 -8.12
N ALA A 49 -1.09 7.30 -7.09
CA ALA A 49 0.24 7.90 -7.02
C ALA A 49 1.24 7.26 -8.01
N ARG A 50 1.16 5.95 -8.27
CA ARG A 50 2.04 5.25 -9.22
C ARG A 50 1.91 5.75 -10.66
N ALA A 51 0.79 6.38 -11.01
CA ALA A 51 0.64 7.03 -12.31
C ALA A 51 1.62 8.20 -12.53
N PHE A 52 2.26 8.69 -11.45
CA PHE A 52 3.23 9.79 -11.49
C PHE A 52 4.70 9.33 -11.45
N GLY A 53 4.95 8.02 -11.40
CA GLY A 53 6.29 7.43 -11.24
C GLY A 53 6.49 6.77 -9.88
#